data_AF-A0A673YUV0-F1
#
_entry.id   AF-A0A673YUV0-F1
#
_cell.length_a   1.000
_cell.length_b   1.000
_cell.length_c   1.000
_cell.angle_alpha   90.00
_cell.angle_beta   90.00
_cell.angle_gamma   90.00
#
_symmetry.space_group_name_H-M   'P 1'
#
loop_
_entity.id
_entity.type
_entity.pdbx_description
1 polymer ?
#
loop_
_entity_poly.entity_id
_entity_poly.type
_entity_poly.pdbx_seq_one_letter_code
_entity_poly.pdbx_strand_id
1 'polypeptide(L)'
;MNVEPVRQVGGMELQAGAMAQAHKHRQIQFVEDKQEFSRFPTKAGRRSLSRSISQSSTDSYSSAASYTDSSDDETSPRDKTQLNSKGTSDFCVKNIKQAEFGRREIEIAEQDMSALISLRKRAQGEKPLAGAKIVGCTHITAQTAVLIETLVALGAQCRWTACNIYSTQNEVAAALSEIGVAVFAWKGESEDDFWWCIDKCVNMEGWQPNMILDDGGDLTHWVYKKYPNVFKKIRGIVEESVTGVHRLYQLSKAGKLCVPAMNVNDSVTKQKFDNLYCCRESILDGLKRTTDVMFGGKQVVVCGYGEVGKGCTAALKAMGSIVYVTEIDPICALQACMDGFRVVKLNEVIRQVDVIITCTGNKNVVTRDQLDRMKNGSIVCNMGHSNTEIDVASLRTPELTWERVRSQVDHVIWPDGKRVILLAEGRLLNLSCSTVPTFVLSITATTQALALIELYNAPEGRYKQDVYLLPKKMDEYVASLHLPTFDAHLTELSDEQAKYLGLNKNGPFKPNYYRY
;
A
#
# COMPACT_ATOMS: atom_id res chain seq x y z
N MET A 1 -18.10 -40.74 -51.51
CA MET A 1 -18.44 -42.16 -51.77
C MET A 1 -17.77 -43.01 -50.72
N ASN A 2 -18.60 -43.78 -50.02
CA ASN A 2 -18.36 -45.03 -49.30
C ASN A 2 -17.44 -44.99 -48.03
N VAL A 3 -17.94 -45.13 -46.79
CA VAL A 3 -18.70 -46.27 -46.15
C VAL A 3 -17.70 -47.43 -45.95
N GLU A 4 -17.34 -47.98 -44.77
CA GLU A 4 -17.97 -48.23 -43.45
C GLU A 4 -16.92 -48.99 -42.56
N PRO A 5 -17.21 -49.58 -41.37
CA PRO A 5 -18.21 -49.27 -40.35
C PRO A 5 -17.65 -49.23 -38.90
N VAL A 6 -18.51 -48.72 -38.04
CA VAL A 6 -18.55 -48.78 -36.58
C VAL A 6 -18.61 -50.22 -36.05
N ARG A 7 -17.93 -50.50 -34.92
CA ARG A 7 -18.29 -51.59 -34.00
C ARG A 7 -18.58 -51.03 -32.62
N GLN A 8 -19.81 -51.27 -32.19
CA GLN A 8 -20.39 -51.00 -30.88
C GLN A 8 -20.75 -52.37 -30.27
N VAL A 9 -20.27 -52.68 -29.07
CA VAL A 9 -20.84 -53.64 -28.11
C VAL A 9 -20.36 -53.16 -26.73
N GLY A 10 -21.24 -52.59 -25.89
CA GLY A 10 -21.96 -53.30 -24.82
C GLY A 10 -20.98 -53.67 -23.69
N GLY A 11 -20.99 -53.14 -22.48
CA GLY A 11 -22.10 -52.75 -21.60
C GLY A 11 -21.84 -53.46 -20.27
N MET A 12 -21.62 -52.71 -19.18
CA MET A 12 -21.73 -53.24 -17.82
C MET A 12 -21.94 -52.08 -16.84
N GLU A 13 -23.20 -51.91 -16.43
CA GLU A 13 -23.61 -51.19 -15.24
C GLU A 13 -23.19 -51.93 -13.96
N LEU A 14 -23.23 -51.18 -12.85
CA LEU A 14 -23.19 -51.60 -11.44
C LEU A 14 -21.81 -51.85 -10.80
N GLN A 15 -21.30 -50.82 -10.10
CA GLN A 15 -21.27 -50.84 -8.63
C GLN A 15 -20.93 -49.44 -8.09
N ALA A 16 -21.99 -48.65 -7.84
CA ALA A 16 -21.94 -47.54 -6.91
C ALA A 16 -22.19 -48.10 -5.51
N GLY A 17 -21.18 -48.04 -4.64
CA GLY A 17 -21.34 -48.49 -3.26
C GLY A 17 -20.00 -48.50 -2.50
N ALA A 18 -19.90 -47.58 -1.54
CA ALA A 18 -18.94 -47.56 -0.44
C ALA A 18 -17.46 -47.28 -0.77
N MET A 19 -17.11 -45.99 -0.77
CA MET A 19 -15.93 -45.49 -0.05
C MET A 19 -16.12 -44.00 0.26
N ALA A 20 -17.04 -43.73 1.18
CA ALA A 20 -17.15 -42.45 1.85
C ALA A 20 -16.65 -42.64 3.28
N GLN A 21 -15.43 -42.18 3.58
CA GLN A 21 -15.11 -41.47 4.83
C GLN A 21 -13.65 -41.01 4.91
N ALA A 22 -13.52 -39.81 5.47
CA ALA A 22 -12.36 -39.24 6.16
C ALA A 22 -11.24 -38.57 5.33
N HIS A 23 -11.53 -37.35 4.83
CA HIS A 23 -10.57 -36.25 4.91
C HIS A 23 -11.31 -34.93 5.18
N LYS A 24 -11.25 -34.44 6.42
CA LYS A 24 -11.75 -33.10 6.80
C LYS A 24 -10.76 -32.06 6.26
N HIS A 25 -11.08 -31.44 5.14
CA HIS A 25 -10.41 -30.25 4.65
C HIS A 25 -10.71 -29.05 5.56
N ARG A 26 -9.67 -28.38 6.07
CA ARG A 26 -9.77 -27.05 6.71
C ARG A 26 -9.64 -25.97 5.63
N GLN A 27 -10.69 -25.80 4.83
CA GLN A 27 -10.96 -24.53 4.17
C GLN A 27 -11.69 -23.67 5.20
N ILE A 28 -11.31 -22.40 5.36
CA ILE A 28 -12.10 -21.43 6.13
C ILE A 28 -13.52 -21.50 5.57
N GLN A 29 -14.47 -21.99 6.37
CA GLN A 29 -15.87 -22.00 5.97
C GLN A 29 -16.33 -20.54 5.98
N PHE A 30 -16.57 -19.98 4.80
CA PHE A 30 -17.27 -18.71 4.67
C PHE A 30 -18.70 -18.94 5.18
N VAL A 31 -18.97 -18.56 6.43
CA VAL A 31 -20.28 -18.76 7.06
C VAL A 31 -21.31 -17.87 6.38
N GLU A 32 -22.39 -18.50 5.90
CA GLU A 32 -23.60 -17.85 5.41
C GLU A 32 -24.46 -17.41 6.60
N ASP A 33 -24.74 -16.11 6.73
CA ASP A 33 -25.78 -15.63 7.65
C ASP A 33 -26.96 -15.09 6.85
N LYS A 34 -28.07 -15.84 6.88
CA LYS A 34 -29.42 -15.30 6.63
C LYS A 34 -29.88 -14.62 7.93
N GLN A 35 -29.93 -13.29 7.96
CA GLN A 35 -30.63 -12.57 9.03
C GLN A 35 -32.05 -12.21 8.59
N GLU A 36 -33.03 -12.66 9.37
CA GLU A 36 -34.45 -12.27 9.28
C GLU A 36 -34.61 -10.79 9.66
N PHE A 37 -34.83 -9.94 8.66
CA PHE A 37 -35.24 -8.56 8.86
C PHE A 37 -36.76 -8.46 8.95
N SER A 38 -37.31 -8.43 10.17
CA SER A 38 -38.63 -7.85 10.40
C SER A 38 -38.70 -7.14 11.75
N ARG A 39 -38.61 -5.80 11.73
CA ARG A 39 -39.35 -4.84 12.59
C ARG A 39 -38.86 -3.41 12.34
N PHE A 40 -39.68 -2.63 11.65
CA PHE A 40 -39.57 -1.18 11.56
C PHE A 40 -40.06 -0.50 12.85
N PRO A 41 -39.39 0.55 13.35
CA PRO A 41 -40.02 1.54 14.22
C PRO A 41 -40.46 2.76 13.38
N THR A 42 -41.77 2.87 13.18
CA THR A 42 -42.43 4.11 12.77
C THR A 42 -42.46 5.09 13.94
N LYS A 43 -41.92 6.30 13.79
CA LYS A 43 -42.48 7.56 14.34
C LYS A 43 -41.75 8.77 13.79
N ALA A 44 -42.39 9.43 12.82
CA ALA A 44 -42.05 10.76 12.35
C ALA A 44 -42.49 11.81 13.39
N GLY A 45 -41.56 12.65 13.83
CA GLY A 45 -41.82 13.84 14.64
C GLY A 45 -41.26 15.07 13.95
N ARG A 46 -42.14 15.92 13.41
CA ARG A 46 -41.81 17.24 12.85
C ARG A 46 -41.18 18.13 13.93
N ARG A 47 -40.03 18.76 13.64
CA ARG A 47 -39.60 20.00 14.33
C ARG A 47 -39.06 21.02 13.33
N SER A 48 -39.48 22.25 13.59
CA SER A 48 -39.36 23.47 12.79
C SER A 48 -37.93 24.01 12.71
N LEU A 49 -37.59 24.57 11.55
CA LEU A 49 -36.41 25.38 11.32
C LEU A 49 -36.57 26.78 11.96
N SER A 50 -35.60 27.20 12.76
CA SER A 50 -35.41 28.60 13.14
C SER A 50 -34.02 29.06 12.68
N ARG A 51 -33.99 30.13 11.88
CA ARG A 51 -32.81 30.93 11.57
C ARG A 51 -32.33 31.65 12.84
N SER A 52 -31.02 31.74 13.07
CA SER A 52 -30.30 33.03 13.13
C SER A 52 -28.93 32.98 13.84
N ILE A 53 -28.02 33.78 13.26
CA ILE A 53 -26.86 34.49 13.84
C ILE A 53 -25.61 33.66 14.17
N SER A 54 -24.63 33.84 13.28
CA SER A 54 -23.20 33.64 13.49
C SER A 54 -22.67 34.56 14.58
N GLN A 55 -22.10 33.97 15.64
CA GLN A 55 -21.16 34.65 16.52
C GLN A 55 -19.75 34.14 16.22
N SER A 56 -18.86 35.08 15.91
CA SER A 56 -17.43 34.88 15.76
C SER A 56 -16.81 34.72 17.15
N SER A 57 -16.33 33.53 17.48
CA SER A 57 -15.51 33.31 18.67
C SER A 57 -14.04 33.49 18.30
N THR A 58 -13.43 34.55 18.82
CA THR A 58 -11.98 34.71 18.91
C THR A 58 -11.46 33.85 20.05
N ASP A 59 -11.08 32.60 19.77
CA ASP A 59 -10.25 31.80 20.65
C ASP A 59 -9.00 31.36 19.89
N SER A 60 -7.98 32.21 19.94
CA SER A 60 -6.64 31.91 19.46
C SER A 60 -5.97 30.92 20.42
N TYR A 61 -6.12 29.63 20.17
CA TYR A 61 -5.16 28.64 20.67
C TYR A 61 -3.91 28.74 19.80
N SER A 62 -2.90 29.43 20.31
CA SER A 62 -1.53 29.35 19.80
C SER A 62 -1.01 27.93 20.01
N SER A 63 -1.19 27.07 19.01
CA SER A 63 -0.56 25.76 18.94
C SER A 63 0.90 25.89 18.52
N ALA A 64 1.69 26.57 19.36
CA ALA A 64 3.14 26.47 19.35
C ALA A 64 3.55 25.54 20.50
N ALA A 65 3.05 24.31 20.48
CA ALA A 65 3.65 23.23 21.23
C ALA A 65 4.81 22.70 20.39
N SER A 66 5.94 23.40 20.45
CA SER A 66 7.23 22.81 20.12
C SER A 66 7.44 21.63 21.06
N TYR A 67 7.14 20.42 20.59
CA TYR A 67 7.49 19.21 21.30
C TYR A 67 9.00 19.22 21.48
N THR A 68 9.41 19.25 22.73
CA THR A 68 10.78 19.23 23.19
C THR A 68 11.51 18.06 22.53
N ASP A 69 12.39 18.41 21.61
CA ASP A 69 13.53 17.61 21.21
C ASP A 69 14.39 17.42 22.47
N SER A 70 14.09 16.36 23.22
CA SER A 70 14.81 16.02 24.43
C SER A 70 16.18 15.50 24.01
N SER A 71 17.22 16.06 24.61
CA SER A 71 18.66 15.93 24.37
C SER A 71 19.26 14.52 24.51
N ASP A 72 18.50 13.46 24.20
CA ASP A 72 18.93 12.06 24.19
C ASP A 72 19.42 11.60 22.79
N ASP A 73 19.52 12.53 21.84
CA ASP A 73 19.53 12.25 20.40
C ASP A 73 20.90 11.82 19.80
N GLU A 74 21.98 11.84 20.59
CA GLU A 74 23.34 11.56 20.10
C GLU A 74 23.73 10.07 20.12
N THR A 75 22.94 9.20 20.73
CA THR A 75 23.29 7.77 20.90
C THR A 75 22.32 6.87 20.14
N SER A 76 22.88 6.01 19.28
CA SER A 76 22.10 5.07 18.46
C SER A 76 21.25 4.16 19.35
N PRO A 77 20.00 3.84 18.97
CA PRO A 77 19.18 2.85 19.67
C PRO A 77 19.87 1.49 19.82
N ARG A 78 20.82 1.16 18.95
CA ARG A 78 21.60 -0.10 18.98
C ARG A 78 22.50 -0.21 20.21
N ASP A 79 22.94 0.92 20.74
CA ASP A 79 23.84 0.98 21.90
C ASP A 79 23.08 1.00 23.24
N LYS A 80 21.74 1.07 23.18
CA LYS A 80 20.86 1.13 24.35
C LYS A 80 20.03 -0.14 24.46
N THR A 81 20.40 -1.01 25.40
CA THR A 81 19.55 -2.15 25.75
C THR A 81 18.31 -1.65 26.50
N GLN A 82 17.14 -1.96 25.97
CA GLN A 82 15.84 -1.62 26.56
C GLN A 82 15.09 -2.91 26.90
N LEU A 83 14.20 -2.83 27.89
CA LEU A 83 13.32 -3.92 28.30
C LEU A 83 11.87 -3.47 28.21
N ASN A 84 10.99 -4.32 27.71
CA ASN A 84 9.54 -4.11 27.86
C ASN A 84 9.06 -4.49 29.27
N SER A 85 7.78 -4.26 29.59
CA SER A 85 7.21 -4.62 30.91
C SER A 85 7.33 -6.11 31.26
N LYS A 86 7.51 -6.99 30.27
CA LYS A 86 7.70 -8.43 30.44
C LYS A 86 9.17 -8.84 30.58
N GLY A 87 10.11 -7.89 30.60
CA GLY A 87 11.54 -8.15 30.76
C GLY A 87 12.22 -8.73 29.52
N THR A 88 11.63 -8.61 28.34
CA THR A 88 12.22 -9.05 27.06
C THR A 88 13.01 -7.90 26.42
N SER A 89 14.15 -8.20 25.80
CA SER A 89 15.02 -7.25 25.06
C SER A 89 15.15 -7.57 23.57
N ASP A 90 14.35 -8.50 23.04
CA ASP A 90 14.36 -8.91 21.62
C ASP A 90 13.64 -7.91 20.71
N PHE A 91 14.13 -6.67 20.73
CA PHE A 91 13.69 -5.56 19.87
C PHE A 91 14.75 -4.45 19.89
N CYS A 92 14.69 -3.52 18.94
CA CYS A 92 15.50 -2.30 18.94
C CYS A 92 14.65 -1.14 18.38
N VAL A 93 14.25 -0.23 19.27
CA VAL A 93 13.40 0.93 18.97
C VAL A 93 13.94 2.18 19.63
N LYS A 94 13.56 3.37 19.15
CA LYS A 94 14.08 4.64 19.67
C LYS A 94 13.87 4.82 21.18
N ASN A 95 12.66 4.57 21.67
CA ASN A 95 12.33 4.72 23.09
C ASN A 95 11.08 3.90 23.47
N ILE A 96 11.27 2.81 24.22
CA ILE A 96 10.18 1.92 24.67
C ILE A 96 9.14 2.64 25.55
N LYS A 97 9.52 3.73 26.23
CA LYS A 97 8.61 4.50 27.10
C LYS A 97 7.50 5.23 26.32
N GLN A 98 7.59 5.30 24.99
CA GLN A 98 6.54 5.88 24.15
C GLN A 98 5.40 4.90 23.83
N ALA A 99 5.46 3.66 24.33
CA ALA A 99 4.50 2.60 24.02
C ALA A 99 3.03 2.96 24.32
N GLU A 100 2.75 3.69 25.41
CA GLU A 100 1.38 4.11 25.74
C GLU A 100 0.84 5.16 24.75
N PHE A 101 1.71 6.05 24.26
CA PHE A 101 1.33 7.00 23.21
C PHE A 101 1.07 6.26 21.89
N GLY A 102 1.97 5.37 21.49
CA GLY A 102 1.79 4.56 20.29
C GLY A 102 0.55 3.66 20.36
N ARG A 103 0.17 3.17 21.56
CA ARG A 103 -1.04 2.39 21.74
C ARG A 103 -2.30 3.19 21.37
N ARG A 104 -2.36 4.46 21.76
CA ARG A 104 -3.48 5.35 21.40
C ARG A 104 -3.54 5.62 19.90
N GLU A 105 -2.40 5.77 19.24
CA GLU A 105 -2.35 5.91 17.77
C GLU A 105 -2.87 4.64 17.07
N ILE A 106 -2.49 3.45 17.56
CA ILE A 106 -2.99 2.16 17.03
C ILE A 106 -4.50 2.04 17.23
N GLU A 107 -5.02 2.39 18.41
CA GLU A 107 -6.46 2.35 18.70
C GLU A 107 -7.29 3.26 17.79
N ILE A 108 -6.75 4.43 17.40
CA ILE A 108 -7.38 5.31 16.41
C ILE A 108 -7.38 4.63 15.04
N ALA A 109 -6.25 4.05 14.62
CA ALA A 109 -6.17 3.35 13.35
C ALA A 109 -7.13 2.15 13.29
N GLU A 110 -7.31 1.40 14.37
CA GLU A 110 -8.25 0.26 14.42
C GLU A 110 -9.70 0.66 14.12
N GLN A 111 -10.13 1.86 14.52
CA GLN A 111 -11.48 2.35 14.26
C GLN A 111 -11.75 2.54 12.77
N ASP A 112 -10.75 3.04 12.02
CA ASP A 112 -10.85 3.29 10.58
C ASP A 112 -10.47 2.07 9.72
N MET A 113 -9.93 1.01 10.33
CA MET A 113 -9.58 -0.27 9.67
C MET A 113 -10.61 -1.37 9.97
N SER A 114 -11.90 -1.00 9.99
CA SER A 114 -13.02 -1.89 10.36
C SER A 114 -13.07 -3.21 9.59
N ALA A 115 -12.64 -3.21 8.33
CA ALA A 115 -12.57 -4.41 7.48
C ALA A 115 -11.52 -5.41 7.96
N LEU A 116 -10.31 -4.94 8.28
CA LEU A 116 -9.24 -5.78 8.83
C LEU A 116 -9.60 -6.31 10.22
N ILE A 117 -10.22 -5.47 11.06
CA ILE A 117 -10.74 -5.89 12.36
C ILE A 117 -11.86 -6.93 12.21
N SER A 118 -12.71 -6.80 11.19
CA SER A 118 -13.74 -7.80 10.88
C SER A 118 -13.13 -9.12 10.43
N LEU A 119 -12.09 -9.09 9.59
CA LEU A 119 -11.32 -10.27 9.22
C LEU A 119 -10.70 -10.93 10.46
N ARG A 120 -10.05 -10.15 11.33
CA ARG A 120 -9.47 -10.61 12.61
C ARG A 120 -10.52 -11.33 13.44
N LYS A 121 -11.67 -10.69 13.70
CA LYS A 121 -12.77 -11.26 14.50
C LYS A 121 -13.34 -12.56 13.92
N ARG A 122 -13.49 -12.64 12.59
CA ARG A 122 -14.02 -13.83 11.92
C ARG A 122 -13.04 -15.01 11.96
N ALA A 123 -11.74 -14.76 11.78
CA ALA A 123 -10.76 -15.83 11.60
C ALA A 123 -9.93 -16.18 12.87
N GLN A 124 -9.96 -15.35 13.93
CA GLN A 124 -9.18 -15.57 15.15
C GLN A 124 -9.43 -16.93 15.83
N GLY A 125 -10.66 -17.46 15.76
CA GLY A 125 -11.02 -18.73 16.39
C GLY A 125 -10.33 -19.94 15.74
N GLU A 126 -10.10 -19.86 14.43
CA GLU A 126 -9.48 -20.93 13.65
C GLU A 126 -7.95 -20.87 13.66
N LYS A 127 -7.39 -19.69 13.97
CA LYS A 127 -5.95 -19.39 13.91
C LYS A 127 -5.30 -19.89 12.61
N PRO A 128 -5.71 -19.38 11.44
CA PRO A 128 -5.27 -19.89 10.14
C PRO A 128 -3.78 -19.70 9.87
N LEU A 129 -3.08 -18.89 10.65
CA LEU A 129 -1.63 -18.69 10.56
C LEU A 129 -0.87 -19.38 11.71
N ALA A 130 -1.51 -20.32 12.42
CA ALA A 130 -0.86 -21.09 13.48
C ALA A 130 0.42 -21.79 12.94
N GLY A 131 1.57 -21.43 13.51
CA GLY A 131 2.89 -21.93 13.10
C GLY A 131 3.58 -21.12 12.00
N ALA A 132 2.91 -20.12 11.42
CA ALA A 132 3.55 -19.17 10.53
C ALA A 132 4.57 -18.33 11.32
N LYS A 133 5.77 -18.21 10.78
CA LYS A 133 6.88 -17.38 11.26
C LYS A 133 7.14 -16.34 10.19
N ILE A 134 6.48 -15.20 10.33
CA ILE A 134 6.45 -14.12 9.35
C ILE A 134 7.57 -13.14 9.69
N VAL A 135 8.44 -12.88 8.73
CA VAL A 135 9.32 -11.72 8.77
C VAL A 135 8.75 -10.65 7.84
N GLY A 136 8.52 -9.45 8.38
CA GLY A 136 7.93 -8.33 7.67
C GLY A 136 8.94 -7.19 7.47
N CYS A 137 8.95 -6.59 6.28
CA CYS A 137 9.68 -5.36 5.96
C CYS A 137 8.72 -4.42 5.23
N THR A 138 8.14 -3.48 5.97
CA THR A 138 7.14 -2.51 5.48
C THR A 138 7.31 -1.20 6.23
N HIS A 139 6.58 -0.15 5.87
CA HIS A 139 6.50 1.05 6.70
C HIS A 139 5.96 0.68 8.09
N ILE A 140 6.54 1.25 9.17
CA ILE A 140 6.05 1.02 10.54
C ILE A 140 5.21 2.22 10.97
N THR A 141 3.91 2.08 10.79
CA THR A 141 2.89 3.06 11.17
C THR A 141 1.81 2.39 12.03
N ALA A 142 0.93 3.19 12.62
CA ALA A 142 -0.22 2.69 13.37
C ALA A 142 -1.04 1.66 12.58
N GLN A 143 -1.24 1.86 11.28
CA GLN A 143 -1.97 0.94 10.40
C GLN A 143 -1.24 -0.39 10.21
N THR A 144 0.07 -0.37 10.02
CA THR A 144 0.90 -1.59 9.98
C THR A 144 0.85 -2.33 11.31
N ALA A 145 0.83 -1.61 12.44
CA ALA A 145 0.66 -2.25 13.74
C ALA A 145 -0.69 -3.00 13.85
N VAL A 146 -1.78 -2.45 13.31
CA VAL A 146 -3.08 -3.18 13.22
C VAL A 146 -2.95 -4.44 12.36
N LEU A 147 -2.19 -4.41 11.25
CA LEU A 147 -1.88 -5.60 10.46
C LEU A 147 -1.10 -6.63 11.29
N ILE A 148 -0.01 -6.23 11.91
CA ILE A 148 0.85 -7.12 12.71
C ILE A 148 0.05 -7.79 13.83
N GLU A 149 -0.72 -7.00 14.58
CA GLU A 149 -1.58 -7.53 15.66
C GLU A 149 -2.67 -8.45 15.12
N THR A 150 -3.17 -8.20 13.91
CA THR A 150 -4.08 -9.13 13.22
C THR A 150 -3.36 -10.44 12.91
N LEU A 151 -2.16 -10.42 12.33
CA LEU A 151 -1.41 -11.63 12.00
C LEU A 151 -1.10 -12.46 13.27
N VAL A 152 -0.72 -11.80 14.36
CA VAL A 152 -0.50 -12.45 15.67
C VAL A 152 -1.80 -13.06 16.20
N ALA A 153 -2.92 -12.33 16.15
CA ALA A 153 -4.22 -12.86 16.57
C ALA A 153 -4.67 -14.08 15.73
N LEU A 154 -4.28 -14.12 14.45
CA LEU A 154 -4.51 -15.24 13.55
C LEU A 154 -3.52 -16.42 13.76
N GLY A 155 -2.59 -16.31 14.71
CA GLY A 155 -1.71 -17.40 15.15
C GLY A 155 -0.27 -17.32 14.65
N ALA A 156 0.12 -16.26 13.93
CA ALA A 156 1.48 -16.09 13.45
C ALA A 156 2.43 -15.61 14.56
N GLN A 157 3.71 -15.95 14.43
CA GLN A 157 4.82 -15.27 15.10
C GLN A 157 5.42 -14.25 14.13
N CYS A 158 5.52 -12.99 14.56
CA CYS A 158 5.97 -11.90 13.70
C CYS A 158 7.27 -11.28 14.20
N ARG A 159 8.19 -11.00 13.28
CA ARG A 159 9.36 -10.12 13.48
C ARG A 159 9.32 -9.05 12.39
N TRP A 160 9.63 -7.81 12.72
CA TRP A 160 9.37 -6.69 11.81
C TRP A 160 10.49 -5.67 11.76
N THR A 161 10.71 -5.12 10.57
CA THR A 161 11.61 -4.00 10.31
C THR A 161 10.99 -3.02 9.33
N ALA A 162 11.56 -1.81 9.23
CA ALA A 162 11.10 -0.80 8.31
C ALA A 162 11.59 -1.09 6.88
N CYS A 163 10.81 -0.74 5.86
CA CYS A 163 11.27 -0.70 4.46
C CYS A 163 11.87 0.67 4.06
N ASN A 164 11.78 1.66 4.94
CA ASN A 164 12.30 3.00 4.70
C ASN A 164 12.74 3.68 5.99
N ILE A 165 13.98 4.19 5.98
CA ILE A 165 14.68 4.80 7.11
C ILE A 165 13.97 6.01 7.77
N TYR A 166 13.00 6.62 7.10
CA TYR A 166 12.25 7.78 7.62
C TYR A 166 10.80 7.48 7.99
N SER A 167 10.31 6.29 7.66
CA SER A 167 8.88 5.97 7.73
C SER A 167 8.40 5.47 9.09
N THR A 168 9.31 5.10 9.99
CA THR A 168 8.96 4.58 11.30
C THR A 168 8.32 5.65 12.18
N GLN A 169 7.15 5.33 12.72
CA GLN A 169 6.55 6.02 13.88
C GLN A 169 7.12 5.39 15.15
N ASN A 170 8.01 6.10 15.84
CA ASN A 170 8.80 5.57 16.95
C ASN A 170 7.94 5.06 18.10
N GLU A 171 6.88 5.81 18.41
CA GLU A 171 5.87 5.48 19.39
C GLU A 171 5.13 4.19 19.06
N VAL A 172 4.81 3.95 17.79
CA VAL A 172 4.13 2.74 17.33
C VAL A 172 5.07 1.54 17.38
N ALA A 173 6.33 1.71 16.97
CA ALA A 173 7.35 0.67 17.12
C ALA A 173 7.54 0.26 18.59
N ALA A 174 7.52 1.24 19.51
CA ALA A 174 7.54 1.00 20.94
C ALA A 174 6.29 0.23 21.42
N ALA A 175 5.10 0.61 20.95
CA ALA A 175 3.85 -0.05 21.31
C ALA A 175 3.78 -1.52 20.86
N LEU A 176 4.35 -1.86 19.70
CA LEU A 176 4.49 -3.24 19.22
C LEU A 176 5.52 -4.04 20.04
N SER A 177 6.66 -3.42 20.35
CA SER A 177 7.71 -4.04 21.17
C SER A 177 7.24 -4.33 22.59
N GLU A 178 6.43 -3.44 23.15
CA GLU A 178 5.86 -3.55 24.49
C GLU A 178 4.94 -4.78 24.63
N ILE A 179 4.13 -5.08 23.61
CA ILE A 179 3.26 -6.27 23.62
C ILE A 179 4.03 -7.58 23.36
N GLY A 180 5.29 -7.49 22.91
CA GLY A 180 6.20 -8.61 22.70
C GLY A 180 6.44 -9.00 21.24
N VAL A 181 6.11 -8.13 20.27
CA VAL A 181 6.53 -8.31 18.87
C VAL A 181 7.97 -7.84 18.74
N ALA A 182 8.82 -8.64 18.10
CA ALA A 182 10.22 -8.25 17.87
C ALA A 182 10.31 -7.24 16.72
N VAL A 183 10.44 -5.96 17.05
CA VAL A 183 10.56 -4.86 16.09
C VAL A 183 11.97 -4.28 16.13
N PHE A 184 12.61 -4.18 14.97
CA PHE A 184 13.92 -3.54 14.79
C PHE A 184 13.76 -2.40 13.80
N ALA A 185 13.49 -1.21 14.33
CA ALA A 185 13.30 0.00 13.53
C ALA A 185 13.21 1.27 14.38
N TRP A 186 13.66 2.39 13.81
CA TRP A 186 13.40 3.74 14.31
C TRP A 186 13.42 4.76 13.17
N LYS A 187 12.89 5.96 13.43
CA LYS A 187 12.96 7.05 12.47
C LYS A 187 14.38 7.61 12.39
N GLY A 188 14.88 7.80 11.18
CA GLY A 188 16.21 8.36 10.92
C GLY A 188 17.33 7.32 11.00
N GLU A 189 17.07 6.07 10.61
CA GLU A 189 18.10 5.04 10.45
C GLU A 189 19.19 5.48 9.45
N SER A 190 20.44 5.11 9.72
CA SER A 190 21.48 5.11 8.68
C SER A 190 21.30 3.91 7.75
N GLU A 191 21.96 3.89 6.58
CA GLU A 191 21.93 2.74 5.68
C GLU A 191 22.46 1.46 6.36
N ASP A 192 23.48 1.58 7.21
CA ASP A 192 24.03 0.46 7.97
C ASP A 192 23.06 -0.05 9.04
N ASP A 193 22.29 0.85 9.66
CA ASP A 193 21.24 0.48 10.62
C ASP A 193 20.11 -0.28 9.93
N PHE A 194 19.66 0.21 8.78
CA PHE A 194 18.59 -0.39 7.98
C PHE A 194 18.88 -1.87 7.67
N TRP A 195 20.06 -2.17 7.12
CA TRP A 195 20.45 -3.54 6.79
C TRP A 195 20.64 -4.41 8.03
N TRP A 196 21.10 -3.83 9.14
CA TRP A 196 21.21 -4.56 10.40
C TRP A 196 19.85 -4.91 10.99
N CYS A 197 18.88 -4.01 10.90
CA CYS A 197 17.51 -4.25 11.35
C CYS A 197 16.86 -5.40 10.58
N ILE A 198 17.04 -5.45 9.25
CA ILE A 198 16.64 -6.60 8.41
C ILE A 198 17.34 -7.88 8.90
N ASP A 199 18.65 -7.84 9.12
CA ASP A 199 19.41 -9.00 9.55
C ASP A 199 18.92 -9.57 10.89
N LYS A 200 18.64 -8.70 11.88
CA LYS A 200 18.13 -9.09 13.21
C LYS A 200 16.73 -9.69 13.18
N CYS A 201 15.92 -9.32 12.20
CA CYS A 201 14.61 -9.94 12.00
C CYS A 201 14.71 -11.36 11.43
N VAL A 202 15.73 -11.64 10.60
CA VAL A 202 15.90 -12.93 9.92
C VAL A 202 16.74 -13.91 10.76
N ASN A 203 17.84 -13.43 11.34
CA ASN A 203 18.87 -14.24 11.98
C ASN A 203 18.71 -14.28 13.49
N MET A 204 17.82 -15.15 13.96
CA MET A 204 17.58 -15.40 15.38
C MET A 204 17.79 -16.89 15.68
N GLU A 205 18.52 -17.20 16.75
CA GLU A 205 18.72 -18.58 17.18
C GLU A 205 17.38 -19.22 17.61
N GLY A 206 17.12 -20.44 17.14
CA GLY A 206 15.85 -21.15 17.42
C GLY A 206 14.62 -20.61 16.67
N TRP A 207 14.74 -19.53 15.90
CA TRP A 207 13.66 -18.97 15.09
C TRP A 207 14.08 -18.82 13.62
N GLN A 208 13.27 -19.37 12.73
CA GLN A 208 13.55 -19.33 11.29
C GLN A 208 12.27 -18.92 10.58
N PRO A 209 12.30 -17.87 9.75
CA PRO A 209 11.11 -17.45 9.04
C PRO A 209 10.68 -18.54 8.06
N ASN A 210 9.36 -18.68 7.87
CA ASN A 210 8.77 -19.52 6.84
C ASN A 210 7.83 -18.73 5.92
N MET A 211 7.63 -17.44 6.15
CA MET A 211 6.84 -16.53 5.33
C MET A 211 7.52 -15.16 5.29
N ILE A 212 7.43 -14.46 4.16
CA ILE A 212 7.92 -13.09 3.99
C ILE A 212 6.74 -12.19 3.61
N LEU A 213 6.64 -11.03 4.27
CA LEU A 213 5.84 -9.89 3.79
C LEU A 213 6.80 -8.73 3.51
N ASP A 214 6.80 -8.23 2.29
CA ASP A 214 7.82 -7.28 1.82
C ASP A 214 7.19 -6.12 1.04
N ASP A 215 7.79 -4.96 1.18
CA ASP A 215 7.47 -3.73 0.48
C ASP A 215 8.77 -3.10 -0.01
N GLY A 216 9.11 -3.39 -1.27
CA GLY A 216 10.34 -2.92 -1.94
C GLY A 216 11.28 -4.06 -2.37
N GLY A 217 11.10 -5.24 -1.78
CA GLY A 217 11.85 -6.46 -2.11
C GLY A 217 13.23 -6.56 -1.44
N ASP A 218 13.56 -5.66 -0.51
CA ASP A 218 14.88 -5.62 0.14
C ASP A 218 15.06 -6.75 1.15
N LEU A 219 14.03 -7.09 1.93
CA LEU A 219 14.04 -8.24 2.83
C LEU A 219 14.16 -9.55 2.05
N THR A 220 13.36 -9.70 0.98
CA THR A 220 13.42 -10.84 0.07
C THR A 220 14.82 -10.98 -0.52
N HIS A 221 15.39 -9.88 -1.01
CA HIS A 221 16.75 -9.86 -1.55
C HIS A 221 17.79 -10.25 -0.51
N TRP A 222 17.69 -9.72 0.70
CA TRP A 222 18.60 -10.01 1.80
C TRP A 222 18.59 -11.50 2.17
N VAL A 223 17.41 -12.08 2.38
CA VAL A 223 17.25 -13.51 2.71
C VAL A 223 17.76 -14.38 1.56
N TYR A 224 17.43 -14.03 0.30
CA TYR A 224 17.91 -14.75 -0.88
C TYR A 224 19.45 -14.76 -0.99
N LYS A 225 20.10 -13.62 -0.72
CA LYS A 225 21.56 -13.47 -0.86
C LYS A 225 22.35 -14.01 0.32
N LYS A 226 21.98 -13.64 1.54
CA LYS A 226 22.74 -13.96 2.75
C LYS A 226 22.34 -15.27 3.41
N TYR A 227 21.07 -15.67 3.27
CA TYR A 227 20.50 -16.83 3.94
C TYR A 227 19.85 -17.82 2.96
N PRO A 228 20.56 -18.32 1.93
CA PRO A 228 19.96 -19.14 0.87
C PRO A 228 19.33 -20.44 1.38
N ASN A 229 19.85 -21.01 2.48
CA ASN A 229 19.27 -22.19 3.12
C ASN A 229 17.94 -21.89 3.83
N VAL A 230 17.77 -20.68 4.34
CA VAL A 230 16.51 -20.18 4.92
C VAL A 230 15.53 -19.86 3.81
N PHE A 231 16.00 -19.18 2.75
CA PHE A 231 15.18 -18.82 1.60
C PHE A 231 14.48 -20.04 0.98
N LYS A 232 15.18 -21.16 0.82
CA LYS A 232 14.60 -22.43 0.31
C LYS A 232 13.51 -23.04 1.21
N LYS A 233 13.43 -22.64 2.47
CA LYS A 233 12.43 -23.11 3.45
C LYS A 233 11.25 -22.15 3.59
N ILE A 234 11.30 -20.98 2.96
CA ILE A 234 10.16 -20.06 2.90
C ILE A 234 9.04 -20.73 2.11
N ARG A 235 7.83 -20.70 2.66
CA ARG A 235 6.62 -21.24 2.05
C ARG A 235 5.96 -20.26 1.08
N GLY A 236 6.13 -18.96 1.30
CA GLY A 236 5.59 -17.94 0.41
C GLY A 236 6.11 -16.54 0.73
N ILE A 237 6.17 -15.72 -0.32
CA ILE A 237 6.48 -14.29 -0.26
C ILE A 237 5.21 -13.52 -0.65
N VAL A 238 4.84 -12.51 0.11
CA VAL A 238 3.81 -11.53 -0.27
C VAL A 238 4.51 -10.21 -0.50
N GLU A 239 4.36 -9.63 -1.69
CA GLU A 239 5.04 -8.38 -2.08
C GLU A 239 4.05 -7.30 -2.52
N GLU A 240 4.17 -6.14 -1.89
CA GLU A 240 3.27 -4.99 -2.05
C GLU A 240 3.69 -4.01 -3.16
N SER A 241 4.98 -3.87 -3.43
CA SER A 241 5.50 -2.78 -4.25
C SER A 241 5.69 -3.18 -5.71
N VAL A 242 5.53 -2.21 -6.62
CA VAL A 242 5.86 -2.38 -8.04
C VAL A 242 7.31 -2.87 -8.24
N THR A 243 8.24 -2.29 -7.49
CA THR A 243 9.68 -2.57 -7.63
C THR A 243 10.06 -3.94 -7.11
N GLY A 244 9.53 -4.35 -5.96
CA GLY A 244 9.72 -5.69 -5.41
C GLY A 244 9.08 -6.76 -6.30
N VAL A 245 7.87 -6.52 -6.81
CA VAL A 245 7.21 -7.41 -7.78
C VAL A 245 8.05 -7.56 -9.05
N HIS A 246 8.59 -6.47 -9.58
CA HIS A 246 9.46 -6.52 -10.75
C HIS A 246 10.73 -7.35 -10.49
N ARG A 247 11.36 -7.20 -9.33
CA ARG A 247 12.52 -8.02 -8.91
C ARG A 247 12.14 -9.50 -8.81
N LEU A 248 10.95 -9.83 -8.28
CA LEU A 248 10.45 -11.20 -8.22
C LEU A 248 10.22 -11.81 -9.61
N TYR A 249 9.64 -11.07 -10.55
CA TYR A 249 9.49 -11.52 -11.94
C TYR A 249 10.84 -11.74 -12.62
N GLN A 250 11.86 -10.91 -12.34
CA GLN A 250 13.22 -11.14 -12.84
C GLN A 250 13.81 -12.45 -12.30
N LEU A 251 13.61 -12.74 -11.01
CA LEU A 251 14.04 -14.01 -10.41
C LEU A 251 13.29 -15.21 -11.01
N SER A 252 11.97 -15.10 -11.21
CA SER A 252 11.17 -16.15 -11.84
C SER A 252 11.63 -16.43 -13.27
N LYS A 253 11.72 -15.39 -14.11
CA LYS A 253 12.20 -15.51 -15.51
C LYS A 253 13.61 -16.09 -15.61
N ALA A 254 14.47 -15.82 -14.63
CA ALA A 254 15.83 -16.36 -14.57
C ALA A 254 15.90 -17.79 -14.01
N GLY A 255 14.77 -18.39 -13.59
CA GLY A 255 14.73 -19.70 -12.92
C GLY A 255 15.42 -19.72 -11.55
N LYS A 256 15.53 -18.55 -10.90
CA LYS A 256 16.22 -18.36 -9.61
C LYS A 256 15.26 -18.20 -8.43
N LEU A 257 14.00 -17.87 -8.68
CA LEU A 257 12.97 -17.88 -7.65
C LEU A 257 12.69 -19.33 -7.27
N CYS A 258 12.92 -19.70 -6.00
CA CYS A 258 12.72 -21.09 -5.54
C CYS A 258 11.51 -21.27 -4.61
N VAL A 259 10.73 -20.21 -4.40
CA VAL A 259 9.56 -20.16 -3.52
C VAL A 259 8.42 -19.40 -4.21
N PRO A 260 7.14 -19.74 -3.97
CA PRO A 260 6.04 -18.99 -4.56
C PRO A 260 5.99 -17.57 -4.02
N ALA A 261 5.66 -16.62 -4.89
CA ALA A 261 5.40 -15.25 -4.48
C ALA A 261 3.99 -14.82 -4.91
N MET A 262 3.33 -14.01 -4.09
CA MET A 262 2.06 -13.40 -4.39
C MET A 262 2.24 -11.89 -4.54
N ASN A 263 1.95 -11.42 -5.74
CA ASN A 263 1.91 -10.02 -6.11
C ASN A 263 0.58 -9.44 -5.63
N VAL A 264 0.62 -8.69 -4.52
CA VAL A 264 -0.57 -7.97 -4.01
C VAL A 264 -0.63 -6.54 -4.54
N ASN A 265 0.46 -6.01 -5.10
CA ASN A 265 0.45 -4.73 -5.82
C ASN A 265 -0.61 -4.70 -6.93
N ASP A 266 -0.70 -5.79 -7.69
CA ASP A 266 -1.59 -5.91 -8.84
C ASP A 266 -2.95 -6.53 -8.45
N SER A 267 -3.26 -6.62 -7.16
CA SER A 267 -4.63 -6.79 -6.70
C SER A 267 -5.48 -5.63 -7.20
N VAL A 268 -6.70 -5.88 -7.68
CA VAL A 268 -7.57 -4.83 -8.25
C VAL A 268 -7.89 -3.80 -7.18
N THR A 269 -8.24 -4.26 -5.97
CA THR A 269 -8.52 -3.36 -4.85
C THR A 269 -7.30 -2.52 -4.48
N LYS A 270 -6.11 -3.11 -4.35
CA LYS A 270 -4.89 -2.35 -4.08
C LYS A 270 -4.61 -1.33 -5.18
N GLN A 271 -4.62 -1.76 -6.44
CA GLN A 271 -4.32 -0.87 -7.56
C GLN A 271 -5.28 0.32 -7.65
N LYS A 272 -6.58 0.13 -7.44
CA LYS A 272 -7.56 1.24 -7.50
C LYS A 272 -7.50 2.14 -6.27
N PHE A 273 -7.34 1.59 -5.07
CA PHE A 273 -7.39 2.40 -3.86
C PHE A 273 -6.06 3.08 -3.52
N ASP A 274 -4.96 2.35 -3.65
CA ASP A 274 -3.63 2.88 -3.36
C ASP A 274 -3.13 3.80 -4.47
N ASN A 275 -3.26 3.40 -5.75
CA ASN A 275 -2.69 4.21 -6.82
C ASN A 275 -3.65 5.30 -7.31
N LEU A 276 -4.95 5.02 -7.47
CA LEU A 276 -5.88 6.02 -8.03
C LEU A 276 -6.47 6.92 -6.93
N TYR A 277 -7.13 6.33 -5.92
CA TYR A 277 -7.86 7.11 -4.92
C TYR A 277 -6.93 7.82 -3.92
N CYS A 278 -5.88 7.17 -3.40
CA CYS A 278 -4.93 7.85 -2.52
C CYS A 278 -4.17 8.97 -3.24
N CYS A 279 -3.65 8.75 -4.45
CA CYS A 279 -2.95 9.81 -5.18
C CYS A 279 -3.86 11.00 -5.55
N ARG A 280 -5.17 10.77 -5.70
CA ARG A 280 -6.16 11.84 -5.89
C ARG A 280 -6.26 12.77 -4.68
N GLU A 281 -6.19 12.23 -3.47
CA GLU A 281 -6.24 13.05 -2.25
C GLU A 281 -4.86 13.62 -1.89
N SER A 282 -3.84 12.76 -1.86
CA SER A 282 -2.50 13.11 -1.36
C SER A 282 -1.75 14.11 -2.22
N ILE A 283 -2.03 14.21 -3.53
CA ILE A 283 -1.42 15.26 -4.36
C ILE A 283 -1.82 16.66 -3.90
N LEU A 284 -3.09 16.85 -3.55
CA LEU A 284 -3.60 18.15 -3.11
C LEU A 284 -3.05 18.49 -1.74
N ASP A 285 -3.08 17.53 -0.81
CA ASP A 285 -2.53 17.69 0.54
C ASP A 285 -1.02 17.99 0.51
N GLY A 286 -0.25 17.19 -0.24
CA GLY A 286 1.19 17.37 -0.40
C GLY A 286 1.56 18.73 -0.98
N LEU A 287 0.89 19.17 -2.05
CA LEU A 287 1.12 20.50 -2.63
C LEU A 287 0.69 21.62 -1.68
N LYS A 288 -0.44 21.47 -0.97
CA LYS A 288 -0.91 22.47 -0.02
C LYS A 288 0.05 22.64 1.15
N ARG A 289 0.43 21.56 1.83
CA ARG A 289 1.33 21.60 3.00
C ARG A 289 2.70 22.20 2.68
N THR A 290 3.20 21.95 1.46
CA THR A 290 4.53 22.39 1.06
C THR A 290 4.57 23.81 0.53
N THR A 291 3.54 24.24 -0.21
CA THR A 291 3.62 25.48 -1.00
C THR A 291 2.53 26.51 -0.71
N ASP A 292 1.49 26.16 0.03
CA ASP A 292 0.35 27.03 0.32
C ASP A 292 -0.38 27.60 -0.94
N VAL A 293 -0.07 27.09 -2.14
CA VAL A 293 -0.54 27.70 -3.40
C VAL A 293 -2.02 27.47 -3.66
N MET A 294 -2.66 28.45 -4.29
CA MET A 294 -3.99 28.28 -4.88
C MET A 294 -3.90 27.50 -6.20
N PHE A 295 -4.80 26.53 -6.40
CA PHE A 295 -4.82 25.66 -7.59
C PHE A 295 -5.61 26.25 -8.77
N GLY A 296 -6.65 27.03 -8.48
CA GLY A 296 -7.53 27.61 -9.50
C GLY A 296 -6.74 28.45 -10.51
N GLY A 297 -6.88 28.13 -11.80
CA GLY A 297 -6.21 28.83 -12.91
C GLY A 297 -4.73 28.46 -13.12
N LYS A 298 -4.12 27.63 -12.25
CA LYS A 298 -2.74 27.17 -12.45
C LYS A 298 -2.63 26.25 -13.65
N GLN A 299 -1.57 26.43 -14.44
CA GLN A 299 -1.22 25.51 -15.51
C GLN A 299 -0.37 24.37 -14.96
N VAL A 300 -0.88 23.14 -15.01
CA VAL A 300 -0.23 21.96 -14.45
C VAL A 300 0.04 20.96 -15.57
N VAL A 301 1.23 20.37 -15.60
CA VAL A 301 1.52 19.22 -16.46
C VAL A 301 1.77 17.98 -15.61
N VAL A 302 1.03 16.91 -15.91
CA VAL A 302 1.20 15.60 -15.30
C VAL A 302 1.84 14.67 -16.34
N CYS A 303 3.00 14.11 -16.01
CA CYS A 303 3.70 13.18 -16.87
C CYS A 303 3.35 11.74 -16.49
N GLY A 304 2.68 11.02 -17.38
CA GLY A 304 2.08 9.72 -17.11
C GLY A 304 0.59 9.81 -16.78
N TYR A 305 -0.20 8.90 -17.35
CA TYR A 305 -1.65 8.77 -17.24
C TYR A 305 -2.07 7.31 -16.95
N GLY A 306 -1.24 6.61 -16.18
CA GLY A 306 -1.65 5.42 -15.43
C GLY A 306 -2.61 5.78 -14.28
N GLU A 307 -2.86 4.85 -13.35
CA GLU A 307 -3.79 5.08 -12.23
C GLU A 307 -3.38 6.26 -11.33
N VAL A 308 -2.08 6.40 -11.01
CA VAL A 308 -1.53 7.56 -10.28
C VAL A 308 -1.79 8.86 -11.04
N GLY A 309 -1.43 8.90 -12.32
CA GLY A 309 -1.64 10.04 -13.20
C GLY A 309 -3.11 10.46 -13.27
N LYS A 310 -4.02 9.50 -13.47
CA LYS A 310 -5.48 9.71 -13.47
C LYS A 310 -5.98 10.27 -12.14
N GLY A 311 -5.44 9.80 -11.02
CA GLY A 311 -5.76 10.32 -9.70
C GLY A 311 -5.38 11.79 -9.58
N CYS A 312 -4.14 12.12 -9.94
CA CYS A 312 -3.61 13.47 -9.86
C CYS A 312 -4.34 14.45 -10.80
N THR A 313 -4.55 14.07 -12.07
CA THR A 313 -5.21 14.92 -13.06
C THR A 313 -6.66 15.21 -12.69
N ALA A 314 -7.41 14.21 -12.20
CA ALA A 314 -8.79 14.38 -11.75
C ALA A 314 -8.88 15.35 -10.55
N ALA A 315 -7.99 15.20 -9.57
CA ALA A 315 -7.95 16.06 -8.38
C ALA A 315 -7.68 17.52 -8.73
N LEU A 316 -6.65 17.77 -9.56
CA LEU A 316 -6.23 19.12 -9.94
C LEU A 316 -7.26 19.79 -10.85
N LYS A 317 -7.87 19.04 -11.78
CA LYS A 317 -8.98 19.53 -12.60
C LYS A 317 -10.17 19.94 -11.75
N ALA A 318 -10.54 19.14 -10.74
CA ALA A 318 -11.63 19.47 -9.82
C ALA A 318 -11.36 20.74 -9.00
N MET A 319 -10.08 21.03 -8.70
CA MET A 319 -9.65 22.26 -8.03
C MET A 319 -9.50 23.47 -8.98
N GLY A 320 -9.90 23.33 -10.25
CA GLY A 320 -9.91 24.42 -11.24
C GLY A 320 -8.56 24.69 -11.92
N SER A 321 -7.60 23.75 -11.84
CA SER A 321 -6.35 23.85 -12.60
C SER A 321 -6.54 23.50 -14.08
N ILE A 322 -5.72 24.09 -14.94
CA ILE A 322 -5.62 23.75 -16.37
C ILE A 322 -4.57 22.65 -16.51
N VAL A 323 -5.02 21.41 -16.75
CA VAL A 323 -4.17 20.23 -16.70
C VAL A 323 -3.79 19.74 -18.10
N TYR A 324 -2.50 19.63 -18.35
CA TYR A 324 -1.90 18.97 -19.52
C TYR A 324 -1.38 17.58 -19.12
N VAL A 325 -1.40 16.64 -20.05
CA VAL A 325 -0.89 15.28 -19.85
C VAL A 325 0.23 15.00 -20.84
N THR A 326 1.28 14.31 -20.41
CA THR A 326 2.26 13.68 -21.31
C THR A 326 2.17 12.17 -21.19
N GLU A 327 2.22 11.46 -22.31
CA GLU A 327 2.12 10.00 -22.33
C GLU A 327 2.93 9.39 -23.48
N ILE A 328 3.46 8.20 -23.23
CA ILE A 328 4.13 7.36 -24.22
C ILE A 328 3.22 6.23 -24.70
N ASP A 329 2.28 5.76 -23.87
CA ASP A 329 1.34 4.71 -24.24
C ASP A 329 0.14 5.34 -24.99
N PRO A 330 -0.11 4.97 -26.26
CA PRO A 330 -1.22 5.52 -27.03
C PRO A 330 -2.60 5.19 -26.45
N ILE A 331 -2.76 4.10 -25.69
CA ILE A 331 -4.03 3.76 -25.04
C ILE A 331 -4.29 4.74 -23.89
N CYS A 332 -3.30 4.97 -23.03
CA CYS A 332 -3.41 5.93 -21.93
C CYS A 332 -3.55 7.37 -22.46
N ALA A 333 -2.82 7.74 -23.50
CA ALA A 333 -2.96 9.03 -24.16
C ALA A 333 -4.38 9.24 -24.72
N LEU A 334 -4.95 8.22 -25.39
CA LEU A 334 -6.33 8.29 -25.88
C LEU A 334 -7.32 8.45 -24.72
N GLN A 335 -7.14 7.72 -23.61
CA GLN A 335 -7.96 7.89 -22.41
C GLN A 335 -7.89 9.32 -21.86
N ALA A 336 -6.69 9.90 -21.76
CA ALA A 336 -6.53 11.29 -21.31
C ALA A 336 -7.28 12.28 -22.21
N CYS A 337 -7.22 12.09 -23.53
CA CYS A 337 -7.99 12.90 -24.48
C CYS A 337 -9.50 12.75 -24.23
N MET A 338 -10.00 11.53 -24.03
CA MET A 338 -11.42 11.25 -23.78
C MET A 338 -11.91 11.79 -22.43
N ASP A 339 -11.03 11.88 -21.43
CA ASP A 339 -11.29 12.51 -20.13
C ASP A 339 -11.22 14.06 -20.20
N GLY A 340 -10.94 14.61 -21.38
CA GLY A 340 -10.92 16.03 -21.67
C GLY A 340 -9.61 16.73 -21.29
N PHE A 341 -8.49 16.01 -21.28
CA PHE A 341 -7.15 16.59 -21.09
C PHE A 341 -6.44 16.76 -22.42
N ARG A 342 -5.64 17.82 -22.54
CA ARG A 342 -4.78 18.01 -23.70
C ARG A 342 -3.50 17.18 -23.51
N VAL A 343 -3.29 16.21 -24.39
CA VAL A 343 -2.04 15.44 -24.45
C VAL A 343 -1.00 16.22 -25.26
N VAL A 344 0.16 16.48 -24.67
CA VAL A 344 1.24 17.31 -25.22
C VAL A 344 2.60 16.67 -24.97
N LYS A 345 3.64 17.14 -25.68
CA LYS A 345 5.03 16.89 -25.25
C LYS A 345 5.42 17.91 -24.17
N LEU A 346 6.17 17.47 -23.16
CA LEU A 346 6.61 18.36 -22.07
C LEU A 346 7.29 19.64 -22.58
N ASN A 347 8.14 19.51 -23.60
CA ASN A 347 8.86 20.63 -24.21
C ASN A 347 7.97 21.71 -24.85
N GLU A 348 6.72 21.39 -25.20
CA GLU A 348 5.76 22.34 -25.76
C GLU A 348 5.21 23.31 -24.70
N VAL A 349 5.13 22.86 -23.44
CA VAL A 349 4.47 23.59 -22.35
C VAL A 349 5.42 23.98 -21.21
N ILE A 350 6.66 23.50 -21.20
CA ILE A 350 7.61 23.68 -20.08
C ILE A 350 7.85 25.15 -19.67
N ARG A 351 7.75 26.09 -20.62
CA ARG A 351 7.97 27.52 -20.40
C ARG A 351 6.78 28.26 -19.78
N GLN A 352 5.59 27.64 -19.76
CA GLN A 352 4.34 28.29 -19.35
C GLN A 352 3.69 27.66 -18.11
N VAL A 353 4.02 26.42 -17.78
CA VAL A 353 3.43 25.68 -16.66
C VAL A 353 3.91 26.19 -15.30
N ASP A 354 2.99 26.24 -14.35
CA ASP A 354 3.25 26.62 -12.96
C ASP A 354 3.64 25.40 -12.11
N VAL A 355 3.13 24.20 -12.43
CA VAL A 355 3.38 22.96 -11.68
C VAL A 355 3.70 21.81 -12.63
N ILE A 356 4.73 21.03 -12.32
CA ILE A 356 5.13 19.83 -13.04
C ILE A 356 5.09 18.66 -12.06
N ILE A 357 4.36 17.61 -12.41
CA ILE A 357 4.18 16.40 -11.60
C ILE A 357 4.59 15.20 -12.46
N THR A 358 5.50 14.37 -11.93
CA THR A 358 5.93 13.13 -12.58
C THR A 358 5.23 11.92 -11.95
N CYS A 359 4.65 11.03 -12.77
CA CYS A 359 3.84 9.88 -12.37
C CYS A 359 4.11 8.67 -13.28
N THR A 360 5.34 8.49 -13.77
CA THR A 360 5.63 7.55 -14.88
C THR A 360 6.23 6.22 -14.43
N GLY A 361 6.85 6.17 -13.26
CA GLY A 361 7.72 5.07 -12.86
C GLY A 361 9.01 4.96 -13.69
N ASN A 362 9.36 6.00 -14.46
CA ASN A 362 10.50 6.03 -15.37
C ASN A 362 11.55 7.06 -14.91
N LYS A 363 12.76 7.00 -15.49
CA LYS A 363 13.86 7.90 -15.14
C LYS A 363 14.00 9.04 -16.14
N ASN A 364 14.53 10.17 -15.70
CA ASN A 364 14.87 11.34 -16.53
C ASN A 364 13.68 11.84 -17.36
N VAL A 365 12.49 11.85 -16.77
CA VAL A 365 11.28 12.43 -17.36
C VAL A 365 11.39 13.94 -17.42
N VAL A 366 11.93 14.54 -16.34
CA VAL A 366 12.26 15.96 -16.23
C VAL A 366 13.79 16.10 -16.14
N THR A 367 14.41 16.56 -17.23
CA THR A 367 15.88 16.69 -17.35
C THR A 367 16.38 18.09 -16.99
N ARG A 368 17.70 18.27 -16.85
CA ARG A 368 18.34 19.58 -16.65
C ARG A 368 17.91 20.63 -17.69
N ASP A 369 17.90 20.28 -18.98
CA ASP A 369 17.47 21.20 -20.05
C ASP A 369 16.05 21.72 -19.82
N GLN A 370 15.14 20.84 -19.37
CA GLN A 370 13.77 21.23 -19.10
C GLN A 370 13.66 22.13 -17.88
N LEU A 371 14.40 21.82 -16.80
CA LEU A 371 14.49 22.65 -15.59
C LEU A 371 15.07 24.03 -15.90
N ASP A 372 16.07 24.10 -16.79
CA ASP A 372 16.67 25.34 -17.27
C ASP A 372 15.64 26.23 -18.00
N ARG A 373 14.66 25.62 -18.69
CA ARG A 373 13.64 26.31 -19.49
C ARG A 373 12.35 26.63 -18.73
N MET A 374 12.21 26.21 -17.47
CA MET A 374 11.01 26.45 -16.68
C MET A 374 10.79 27.93 -16.40
N LYS A 375 9.53 28.28 -16.11
CA LYS A 375 9.14 29.61 -15.63
C LYS A 375 9.70 29.83 -14.22
N ASN A 376 10.03 31.07 -13.90
CA ASN A 376 10.42 31.47 -12.54
C ASN A 376 9.27 31.17 -11.55
N GLY A 377 9.58 30.45 -10.47
CA GLY A 377 8.63 30.05 -9.43
C GLY A 377 7.83 28.79 -9.76
N SER A 378 8.18 28.04 -10.81
CA SER A 378 7.54 26.74 -11.10
C SER A 378 7.79 25.74 -9.97
N ILE A 379 6.76 24.96 -9.64
CA ILE A 379 6.81 23.87 -8.66
C ILE A 379 7.07 22.56 -9.40
N VAL A 380 7.99 21.74 -8.89
CA VAL A 380 8.32 20.43 -9.47
C VAL A 380 8.27 19.36 -8.38
N CYS A 381 7.50 18.30 -8.61
CA CYS A 381 7.39 17.18 -7.68
C CYS A 381 7.21 15.83 -8.39
N ASN A 382 7.39 14.77 -7.62
CA ASN A 382 7.27 13.39 -8.07
C ASN A 382 6.20 12.67 -7.25
N MET A 383 5.26 12.03 -7.95
CA MET A 383 4.23 11.15 -7.41
C MET A 383 4.40 9.70 -7.90
N GLY A 384 5.39 9.45 -8.76
CA GLY A 384 5.70 8.14 -9.30
C GLY A 384 6.70 7.38 -8.42
N HIS A 385 7.83 6.96 -8.98
CA HIS A 385 8.75 6.07 -8.28
C HIS A 385 10.10 6.71 -7.94
N SER A 386 10.69 6.31 -6.80
CA SER A 386 12.05 6.68 -6.38
C SER A 386 12.26 8.20 -6.36
N ASN A 387 13.44 8.67 -6.74
CA ASN A 387 13.82 10.07 -6.90
C ASN A 387 14.45 10.37 -8.26
N THR A 388 14.21 9.52 -9.26
CA THR A 388 14.92 9.55 -10.55
C THR A 388 14.06 9.99 -11.72
N GLU A 389 12.75 10.19 -11.53
CA GLU A 389 11.90 10.78 -12.59
C GLU A 389 12.32 12.22 -12.91
N ILE A 390 12.83 12.93 -11.89
CA ILE A 390 13.43 14.25 -12.00
C ILE A 390 14.94 14.09 -11.87
N ASP A 391 15.71 14.69 -12.77
CA ASP A 391 17.17 14.66 -12.73
C ASP A 391 17.72 15.63 -11.67
N VAL A 392 17.48 15.31 -10.39
CA VAL A 392 17.91 16.12 -9.24
C VAL A 392 19.43 16.14 -9.11
N ALA A 393 20.11 15.05 -9.49
CA ALA A 393 21.56 14.97 -9.46
C ALA A 393 22.21 16.05 -10.35
N SER A 394 21.64 16.31 -11.52
CA SER A 394 22.11 17.37 -12.42
C SER A 394 22.00 18.79 -11.86
N LEU A 395 21.25 19.00 -10.78
CA LEU A 395 21.10 20.30 -10.11
C LEU A 395 22.15 20.54 -9.02
N ARG A 396 23.00 19.54 -8.72
CA ARG A 396 24.09 19.65 -7.74
C ARG A 396 25.35 20.21 -8.39
N THR A 397 25.25 21.44 -8.89
CA THR A 397 26.34 22.13 -9.58
C THR A 397 26.72 23.44 -8.87
N PRO A 398 27.98 23.91 -8.94
CA PRO A 398 28.42 25.10 -8.22
C PRO A 398 27.70 26.39 -8.63
N GLU A 399 27.16 26.47 -9.85
CA GLU A 399 26.44 27.67 -10.30
C GLU A 399 25.00 27.77 -9.80
N LEU A 400 24.45 26.70 -9.20
CA LEU A 400 23.10 26.71 -8.65
C LEU A 400 23.14 26.85 -7.13
N THR A 401 22.42 27.83 -6.61
CA THR A 401 22.26 28.01 -5.18
C THR A 401 21.04 27.22 -4.70
N TRP A 402 21.22 26.43 -3.65
CA TRP A 402 20.15 25.70 -2.97
C TRP A 402 19.80 26.39 -1.66
N GLU A 403 18.55 26.76 -1.50
CA GLU A 403 18.01 27.34 -0.28
C GLU A 403 16.87 26.48 0.24
N ARG A 404 17.09 25.81 1.37
CA ARG A 404 16.04 25.05 2.05
C ARG A 404 15.10 26.01 2.75
N VAL A 405 13.89 26.16 2.22
CA VAL A 405 12.91 27.15 2.71
C VAL A 405 12.13 26.60 3.90
N ARG A 406 11.82 25.31 3.88
CA ARG A 406 11.15 24.57 4.96
C ARG A 406 11.41 23.08 4.80
N SER A 407 10.80 22.26 5.66
CA SER A 407 10.90 20.80 5.52
C SER A 407 10.39 20.35 4.16
N GLN A 408 11.20 19.56 3.43
CA GLN A 408 10.88 19.01 2.11
C GLN A 408 10.63 20.04 1.00
N VAL A 409 11.08 21.28 1.16
CA VAL A 409 10.92 22.34 0.14
C VAL A 409 12.23 23.10 -0.04
N ASP A 410 12.75 23.00 -1.26
CA ASP A 410 14.00 23.63 -1.66
C ASP A 410 13.75 24.61 -2.81
N HIS A 411 14.31 25.81 -2.69
CA HIS A 411 14.50 26.70 -3.83
C HIS A 411 15.83 26.39 -4.49
N VAL A 412 15.78 26.02 -5.77
CA VAL A 412 16.97 25.95 -6.62
C VAL A 412 17.03 27.24 -7.44
N ILE A 413 18.12 27.99 -7.31
CA ILE A 413 18.24 29.36 -7.82
C ILE A 413 19.36 29.40 -8.87
N TRP A 414 19.02 29.89 -10.07
CA TRP A 414 19.95 30.06 -11.19
C TRP A 414 20.70 31.39 -11.09
N PRO A 415 21.84 31.55 -11.80
CA PRO A 415 22.63 32.79 -11.80
C PRO A 415 21.86 34.04 -12.24
N ASP A 416 20.83 33.87 -13.07
CA ASP A 416 19.95 34.95 -13.54
C ASP A 416 18.83 35.32 -12.55
N GLY A 417 18.77 34.66 -11.40
CA GLY A 417 17.76 34.86 -10.36
C GLY A 417 16.47 34.06 -10.56
N LYS A 418 16.35 33.26 -11.64
CA LYS A 418 15.23 32.33 -11.80
C LYS A 418 15.27 31.30 -10.67
N ARG A 419 14.11 31.01 -10.07
CA ARG A 419 13.95 29.98 -9.03
C ARG A 419 13.02 28.85 -9.47
N VAL A 420 13.33 27.63 -9.08
CA VAL A 420 12.43 26.46 -9.15
C VAL A 420 12.20 25.95 -7.74
N ILE A 421 10.93 25.65 -7.41
CA ILE A 421 10.52 25.10 -6.12
C ILE A 421 10.51 23.57 -6.27
N LEU A 422 11.53 22.91 -5.73
CA LEU A 422 11.64 21.46 -5.75
C LEU A 422 11.07 20.88 -4.45
N LEU A 423 10.14 19.93 -4.58
CA LEU A 423 9.53 19.27 -3.43
C LEU A 423 10.18 17.91 -3.16
N ALA A 424 10.42 17.62 -1.87
CA ALA A 424 10.97 16.38 -1.35
C ALA A 424 12.28 15.91 -2.01
N GLU A 425 13.06 16.84 -2.56
CA GLU A 425 14.25 16.56 -3.38
C GLU A 425 13.97 15.51 -4.49
N GLY A 426 12.78 15.55 -5.09
CA GLY A 426 12.34 14.64 -6.14
C GLY A 426 11.87 13.25 -5.66
N ARG A 427 11.86 12.98 -4.36
CA ARG A 427 11.22 11.77 -3.78
C ARG A 427 9.69 11.87 -3.86
N LEU A 428 9.01 10.77 -3.52
CA LEU A 428 7.56 10.68 -3.53
C LEU A 428 6.93 11.74 -2.61
N LEU A 429 6.16 12.64 -3.20
CA LEU A 429 5.53 13.76 -2.51
C LEU A 429 4.49 13.28 -1.48
N ASN A 430 3.65 12.32 -1.85
CA ASN A 430 2.61 11.78 -0.96
C ASN A 430 3.19 11.14 0.30
N LEU A 431 4.31 10.43 0.19
CA LEU A 431 4.97 9.81 1.35
C LEU A 431 5.75 10.81 2.21
N SER A 432 6.33 11.83 1.58
CA SER A 432 7.21 12.78 2.28
C SER A 432 6.46 13.98 2.86
N CYS A 433 5.35 14.36 2.23
CA CYS A 433 4.66 15.64 2.45
C CYS A 433 3.15 15.49 2.66
N SER A 434 2.61 14.26 2.70
CA SER A 434 1.19 13.99 2.94
C SER A 434 1.03 12.80 3.89
N THR A 435 -0.19 12.32 4.05
CA THR A 435 -0.54 11.16 4.85
C THR A 435 -1.45 10.27 4.00
N VAL A 436 -1.10 8.99 3.86
CA VAL A 436 -1.97 8.01 3.20
C VAL A 436 -3.19 7.78 4.10
N PRO A 437 -4.44 7.93 3.60
CA PRO A 437 -5.63 7.69 4.41
C PRO A 437 -5.67 6.27 4.98
N THR A 438 -6.03 6.15 6.27
CA THR A 438 -6.12 4.85 6.97
C THR A 438 -7.00 3.84 6.24
N PHE A 439 -8.09 4.30 5.60
CA PHE A 439 -9.00 3.46 4.83
C PHE A 439 -8.28 2.76 3.66
N VAL A 440 -7.39 3.46 2.95
CA VAL A 440 -6.62 2.86 1.85
C VAL A 440 -5.64 1.82 2.39
N LEU A 441 -4.98 2.13 3.50
CA LEU A 441 -4.08 1.19 4.18
C LEU A 441 -4.84 -0.04 4.73
N SER A 442 -6.11 0.11 5.12
CA SER A 442 -6.98 -1.03 5.48
C SER A 442 -7.15 -2.02 4.34
N ILE A 443 -7.32 -1.53 3.11
CA ILE A 443 -7.46 -2.36 1.92
C ILE A 443 -6.17 -3.14 1.65
N THR A 444 -5.04 -2.44 1.65
CA THR A 444 -3.71 -3.05 1.50
C THR A 444 -3.46 -4.10 2.58
N ALA A 445 -3.63 -3.76 3.86
CA ALA A 445 -3.38 -4.66 4.97
C ALA A 445 -4.30 -5.89 4.94
N THR A 446 -5.58 -5.72 4.60
CA THR A 446 -6.52 -6.85 4.43
C THR A 446 -6.09 -7.75 3.28
N THR A 447 -5.64 -7.17 2.17
CA THR A 447 -5.11 -7.90 1.00
C THR A 447 -3.86 -8.72 1.38
N GLN A 448 -2.92 -8.11 2.10
CA GLN A 448 -1.72 -8.77 2.60
C GLN A 448 -2.03 -9.91 3.56
N ALA A 449 -2.93 -9.69 4.53
CA ALA A 449 -3.35 -10.72 5.47
C ALA A 449 -3.97 -11.93 4.75
N LEU A 450 -4.85 -11.69 3.77
CA LEU A 450 -5.45 -12.76 2.97
C LEU A 450 -4.44 -13.49 2.10
N ALA A 451 -3.48 -12.77 1.49
CA ALA A 451 -2.40 -13.36 0.71
C ALA A 451 -1.51 -14.29 1.56
N LEU A 452 -1.17 -13.86 2.78
CA LEU A 452 -0.42 -14.67 3.74
C LEU A 452 -1.20 -15.92 4.15
N ILE A 453 -2.51 -15.78 4.43
CA ILE A 453 -3.39 -16.91 4.77
C ILE A 453 -3.48 -17.90 3.60
N GLU A 454 -3.63 -17.41 2.36
CA GLU A 454 -3.72 -18.25 1.16
C GLU A 454 -2.42 -19.01 0.92
N LEU A 455 -1.28 -18.33 0.87
CA LEU A 455 0.00 -18.99 0.63
C LEU A 455 0.35 -20.00 1.73
N TYR A 456 0.08 -19.67 3.00
CA TYR A 456 0.43 -20.53 4.12
C TYR A 456 -0.42 -21.81 4.17
N ASN A 457 -1.71 -21.72 3.81
CA ASN A 457 -2.67 -22.82 3.86
C ASN A 457 -2.89 -23.51 2.50
N ALA A 458 -2.23 -23.05 1.45
CA ALA A 458 -2.34 -23.65 0.13
C ALA A 458 -1.88 -25.13 0.17
N PRO A 459 -2.63 -26.04 -0.48
CA PRO A 459 -2.20 -27.43 -0.60
C PRO A 459 -0.90 -27.49 -1.42
N GLU A 460 -0.07 -28.47 -1.09
CA GLU A 460 1.20 -28.69 -1.78
C GLU A 460 1.00 -28.80 -3.30
N GLY A 461 1.82 -28.09 -4.07
CA GLY A 461 1.75 -28.07 -5.52
C GLY A 461 0.76 -27.07 -6.12
N ARG A 462 -0.10 -26.39 -5.33
CA ARG A 462 -0.99 -25.34 -5.85
C ARG A 462 -0.22 -24.14 -6.39
N TYR A 463 0.75 -23.64 -5.62
CA TYR A 463 1.65 -22.58 -6.04
C TYR A 463 3.05 -23.16 -6.23
N LYS A 464 3.63 -22.92 -7.41
CA LYS A 464 4.98 -23.35 -7.78
C LYS A 464 5.96 -22.20 -7.59
N GLN A 465 7.16 -22.34 -8.12
CA GLN A 465 8.24 -21.36 -8.01
C GLN A 465 8.05 -20.19 -9.00
N ASP A 466 6.93 -19.47 -8.86
CA ASP A 466 6.55 -18.36 -9.73
C ASP A 466 5.81 -17.27 -8.96
N VAL A 467 5.54 -16.16 -9.64
CA VAL A 467 4.80 -15.00 -9.13
C VAL A 467 3.33 -15.11 -9.54
N TYR A 468 2.44 -15.13 -8.56
CA TYR A 468 1.00 -15.28 -8.73
C TYR A 468 0.25 -14.01 -8.34
N LEU A 469 -0.89 -13.77 -8.98
CA LEU A 469 -1.86 -12.79 -8.50
C LEU A 469 -2.67 -13.37 -7.33
N LEU A 470 -3.14 -12.50 -6.44
CA LEU A 470 -4.14 -12.87 -5.44
C LEU A 470 -5.39 -13.46 -6.15
N PRO A 471 -5.94 -14.60 -5.71
CA PRO A 471 -7.15 -15.14 -6.28
C PRO A 471 -8.27 -14.11 -6.28
N LYS A 472 -8.95 -13.92 -7.42
CA LYS A 472 -9.95 -12.86 -7.56
C LYS A 472 -11.08 -12.91 -6.53
N LYS A 473 -11.47 -14.11 -6.09
CA LYS A 473 -12.45 -14.27 -5.02
C LYS A 473 -12.01 -13.63 -3.70
N MET A 474 -10.70 -13.63 -3.41
CA MET A 474 -10.14 -12.97 -2.23
C MET A 474 -10.11 -11.46 -2.40
N ASP A 475 -9.80 -10.98 -3.60
CA ASP A 475 -9.84 -9.55 -3.94
C ASP A 475 -11.28 -8.99 -3.82
N GLU A 476 -12.28 -9.72 -4.34
CA GLU A 476 -13.70 -9.41 -4.13
C GLU A 476 -14.10 -9.47 -2.66
N TYR A 477 -13.52 -10.38 -1.88
CA TYR A 477 -13.74 -10.46 -0.44
C TYR A 477 -13.16 -9.24 0.29
N VAL A 478 -11.97 -8.77 -0.08
CA VAL A 478 -11.41 -7.49 0.44
C VAL A 478 -12.41 -6.37 0.21
N ALA A 479 -12.91 -6.20 -1.02
CA ALA A 479 -13.90 -5.17 -1.32
C ALA A 479 -15.16 -5.33 -0.44
N SER A 480 -15.70 -6.55 -0.34
CA SER A 480 -16.91 -6.82 0.46
C SER A 480 -16.77 -6.45 1.94
N LEU A 481 -15.57 -6.60 2.52
CA LEU A 481 -15.31 -6.26 3.92
C LEU A 481 -15.30 -4.75 4.18
N HIS A 482 -15.05 -3.93 3.16
CA HIS A 482 -14.97 -2.46 3.27
C HIS A 482 -16.28 -1.76 2.93
N LEU A 483 -17.21 -2.41 2.21
CA LEU A 483 -18.49 -1.82 1.82
C LEU A 483 -19.38 -1.35 2.99
N PRO A 484 -19.42 -2.04 4.17
CA PRO A 484 -20.18 -1.55 5.31
C PRO A 484 -19.78 -0.15 5.78
N THR A 485 -18.54 0.29 5.57
CA THR A 485 -18.07 1.64 5.89
C THR A 485 -18.84 2.73 5.13
N PHE A 486 -19.41 2.39 3.98
CA PHE A 486 -20.18 3.31 3.14
C PHE A 486 -21.69 3.04 3.17
N ASP A 487 -22.18 2.21 4.10
CA ASP A 487 -23.57 1.75 4.14
C ASP A 487 -24.02 1.16 2.78
N ALA A 488 -23.09 0.49 2.09
CA ALA A 488 -23.35 -0.06 0.76
C ALA A 488 -23.99 -1.46 0.87
N HIS A 489 -25.13 -1.63 0.19
CA HIS A 489 -25.88 -2.89 0.15
C HIS A 489 -25.71 -3.59 -1.19
N LEU A 490 -24.97 -4.71 -1.20
CA LEU A 490 -24.74 -5.50 -2.41
C LEU A 490 -26.02 -6.24 -2.84
N THR A 491 -26.29 -6.22 -4.14
CA THR A 491 -27.33 -7.07 -4.74
C THR A 491 -26.81 -8.50 -4.89
N GLU A 492 -27.62 -9.47 -4.48
CA GLU A 492 -27.33 -10.90 -4.65
C GLU A 492 -27.98 -11.45 -5.92
N LEU A 493 -27.26 -12.35 -6.62
CA LEU A 493 -27.81 -13.03 -7.79
C LEU A 493 -28.88 -14.05 -7.37
N SER A 494 -30.03 -14.06 -8.07
CA SER A 494 -30.96 -15.17 -8.00
C SER A 494 -30.37 -16.44 -8.61
N ASP A 495 -30.92 -17.62 -8.31
CA ASP A 495 -30.46 -18.88 -8.91
C ASP A 495 -30.57 -18.86 -10.43
N GLU A 496 -31.64 -18.25 -10.95
CA GLU A 496 -31.86 -18.11 -12.38
C GLU A 496 -30.81 -17.20 -13.04
N GLN A 497 -30.47 -16.07 -12.40
CA GLN A 497 -29.43 -15.16 -12.90
C GLN A 497 -28.04 -15.80 -12.88
N ALA A 498 -27.69 -16.49 -11.80
CA ALA A 498 -26.42 -17.21 -11.70
C ALA A 498 -26.27 -18.28 -12.78
N LYS A 499 -27.34 -19.07 -13.00
CA LYS A 499 -27.40 -20.08 -14.07
C LYS A 499 -27.31 -19.44 -15.46
N TYR A 500 -28.00 -18.33 -15.69
CA TYR A 500 -27.98 -17.61 -16.98
C TYR A 500 -26.58 -17.08 -17.31
N LEU A 501 -25.88 -16.52 -16.33
CA LEU A 501 -24.51 -15.99 -16.51
C LEU A 501 -23.43 -17.07 -16.50
N GLY A 502 -23.75 -18.29 -16.05
CA GLY A 502 -22.77 -19.36 -15.85
C GLY A 502 -21.78 -19.04 -14.72
N LEU A 503 -22.22 -18.33 -13.68
CA LEU A 503 -21.39 -17.90 -12.56
C LEU A 503 -21.88 -18.54 -11.26
N ASN A 504 -20.96 -18.72 -10.30
CA ASN A 504 -21.34 -19.01 -8.92
C ASN A 504 -21.92 -17.74 -8.28
N LYS A 505 -22.98 -17.87 -7.46
CA LYS A 505 -23.59 -16.75 -6.71
C LYS A 505 -22.57 -15.98 -5.85
N ASN A 506 -21.54 -16.67 -5.39
CA ASN A 506 -20.50 -16.14 -4.50
C ASN A 506 -19.19 -15.82 -5.25
N GLY A 507 -19.27 -15.66 -6.56
CA GLY A 507 -18.14 -15.30 -7.43
C GLY A 507 -17.13 -16.44 -7.67
N PRO A 508 -16.01 -16.14 -8.37
CA PRO A 508 -15.64 -14.80 -8.85
C PRO A 508 -16.59 -14.25 -9.92
N PHE A 509 -16.87 -12.95 -9.88
CA PHE A 509 -17.87 -12.29 -10.75
C PHE A 509 -17.31 -11.77 -12.07
N LYS A 510 -15.98 -11.77 -12.22
CA LYS A 510 -15.30 -11.35 -13.44
C LYS A 510 -14.17 -12.34 -13.78
N PRO A 511 -13.84 -12.54 -15.06
CA PRO A 511 -12.68 -13.33 -15.44
C PRO A 511 -11.37 -12.61 -15.09
N ASN A 512 -10.25 -13.35 -15.04
CA ASN A 512 -8.95 -12.80 -14.65
C ASN A 512 -8.45 -11.67 -15.56
N TYR A 513 -8.82 -11.65 -16.84
CA TYR A 513 -8.42 -10.62 -17.79
C TYR A 513 -9.25 -9.32 -17.71
N TYR A 514 -10.26 -9.26 -16.85
CA TYR A 514 -11.10 -8.07 -16.68
C TYR A 514 -10.34 -6.95 -15.94
N ARG A 515 -10.40 -5.72 -16.47
CA ARG A 515 -9.52 -4.59 -16.06
C ARG A 515 -10.13 -3.54 -15.15
N TYR A 516 -11.42 -3.68 -14.79
CA TYR A 516 -12.19 -2.73 -13.98
C TYR A 516 -12.09 -1.30 -14.52
#